data_AF-A0A8K0CSH3-F1
#
_entry.id   AF-A0A8K0CSH3-F1
#
_cell.length_a   1.000
_cell.length_b   1.000
_cell.length_c   1.000
_cell.angle_alpha   90.00
_cell.angle_beta   90.00
_cell.angle_gamma   90.00
#
_symmetry.space_group_name_H-M   'P 1'
#
loop_
_entity.id
_entity.type
_entity.pdbx_description
1 polymer ?
#
loop_
_entity_poly.entity_id
_entity_poly.type
_entity_poly.pdbx_seq_one_letter_code
_entity_poly.pdbx_strand_id
1 'polypeptide(L)'
;MQRISSWMKPKHLRLAPKETEAIMLKWRKNQVYKLTIALNRLMPHHGGPKASRKRVLVSVAHSAILYGAPVWSQVLHIQLYRNKLLKVHRQLAIRVSGAYHTISADAVMVLARIIPID
;
A
#
# COMPACT_ATOMS: atom_id res chain seq x y z
N MET A 1 -14.31 -16.48 8.87
CA MET A 1 -14.26 -17.81 8.23
C MET A 1 -15.37 -18.76 8.71
N GLN A 2 -15.59 -18.93 10.02
CA GLN A 2 -16.57 -19.89 10.56
C GLN A 2 -18.01 -19.71 10.03
N ARG A 3 -18.52 -18.47 9.95
CA ARG A 3 -19.88 -18.16 9.48
C ARG A 3 -20.15 -18.45 7.99
N ILE A 4 -19.10 -18.39 7.16
CA ILE A 4 -19.18 -18.73 5.73
C ILE A 4 -19.10 -20.25 5.57
N SER A 5 -18.24 -20.90 6.36
CA SER A 5 -18.15 -22.37 6.35
C SER A 5 -19.45 -23.04 6.82
N SER A 6 -20.15 -22.47 7.81
CA SER A 6 -21.43 -23.01 8.30
C SER A 6 -22.56 -22.87 7.27
N TRP A 7 -22.51 -21.82 6.43
CA TRP A 7 -23.47 -21.61 5.33
C TRP A 7 -23.16 -22.46 4.09
N MET A 8 -21.89 -22.79 3.84
CA MET A 8 -21.47 -23.61 2.69
C MET A 8 -21.69 -25.12 2.90
N LYS A 9 -21.58 -25.61 4.15
CA LYS A 9 -21.80 -27.02 4.51
C LYS A 9 -23.13 -27.60 3.99
N PRO A 10 -24.31 -26.97 4.21
CA PRO A 10 -25.58 -27.49 3.71
C PRO A 10 -25.74 -27.40 2.17
N LYS A 11 -24.84 -26.69 1.48
CA LYS A 11 -24.88 -26.51 0.01
C LYS A 11 -23.89 -27.42 -0.73
N HIS A 12 -23.23 -28.35 -0.03
CA HIS A 12 -22.19 -29.23 -0.59
C HIS A 12 -21.06 -28.49 -1.34
N LEU A 13 -20.82 -27.22 -1.01
CA LEU A 13 -19.76 -26.41 -1.62
C LEU A 13 -18.45 -26.60 -0.87
N ARG A 14 -17.37 -26.96 -1.59
CA ARG A 14 -16.01 -27.03 -1.04
C ARG A 14 -15.31 -25.69 -1.26
N LEU A 15 -14.87 -25.05 -0.19
CA LEU A 15 -14.00 -23.88 -0.28
C LEU A 15 -12.64 -24.34 -0.80
N ALA A 16 -12.11 -23.70 -1.84
CA ALA A 16 -10.71 -23.82 -2.24
C ALA A 16 -9.97 -22.61 -1.64
N PRO A 17 -9.37 -22.73 -0.44
CA PRO A 17 -8.82 -21.58 0.28
C PRO A 17 -7.70 -20.92 -0.53
N LYS A 18 -6.85 -21.74 -1.16
CA LYS A 18 -5.74 -21.29 -2.01
C LYS A 18 -6.21 -20.46 -3.21
N GLU A 19 -7.27 -20.89 -3.89
CA GLU A 19 -7.84 -20.15 -5.03
C GLU A 19 -8.55 -18.87 -4.57
N THR A 20 -9.28 -18.93 -3.45
CA THR A 20 -10.01 -17.78 -2.91
C THR A 20 -9.04 -16.70 -2.41
N GLU A 21 -8.00 -17.11 -1.69
CA GLU A 21 -6.93 -16.22 -1.24
C GLU A 21 -6.16 -15.63 -2.41
N ALA A 22 -5.82 -16.43 -3.43
CA ALA A 22 -5.14 -15.95 -4.63
C ALA A 22 -5.99 -14.91 -5.40
N ILE A 23 -7.29 -15.16 -5.59
CA ILE A 23 -8.21 -14.22 -6.24
C ILE A 23 -8.31 -12.92 -5.44
N MET A 24 -8.43 -13.00 -4.12
CA MET A 24 -8.51 -11.83 -3.24
C MET A 24 -7.22 -11.01 -3.27
N LEU A 25 -6.05 -11.66 -3.19
CA LEU A 25 -4.75 -11.01 -3.29
C LEU A 25 -4.55 -10.37 -4.67
N LYS A 26 -4.95 -11.04 -5.75
CA LYS A 26 -4.88 -10.52 -7.13
C LYS A 26 -5.77 -9.30 -7.32
N TRP A 27 -7.02 -9.36 -6.87
CA TRP A 27 -7.96 -8.25 -6.93
C TRP A 27 -7.44 -7.05 -6.13
N ARG A 28 -6.95 -7.29 -4.90
CA ARG A 28 -6.42 -6.24 -4.03
C ARG A 28 -5.16 -5.61 -4.62
N LYS A 29 -4.25 -6.40 -5.17
CA LYS A 29 -3.06 -5.89 -5.89
C LYS A 29 -3.46 -4.96 -7.03
N ASN A 30 -4.45 -5.36 -7.83
CA ASN A 30 -4.99 -4.50 -8.90
C ASN A 30 -5.63 -3.21 -8.36
N GLN A 31 -6.34 -3.29 -7.23
CA GLN A 31 -6.94 -2.12 -6.60
C GLN A 31 -5.87 -1.13 -6.10
N VAL A 32 -4.82 -1.63 -5.43
CA VAL A 32 -3.69 -0.81 -4.97
C VAL A 32 -2.94 -0.19 -6.16
N TYR A 33 -2.76 -0.94 -7.24
CA TYR A 33 -2.16 -0.43 -8.47
C TYR A 33 -2.98 0.71 -9.09
N LYS A 34 -4.30 0.53 -9.24
CA LYS A 34 -5.21 1.57 -9.73
C LYS A 34 -5.21 2.81 -8.83
N LEU A 35 -5.23 2.63 -7.51
CA LEU A 35 -5.11 3.72 -6.54
C LEU A 35 -3.80 4.48 -6.76
N THR A 36 -2.68 3.78 -6.92
CA THR A 36 -1.36 4.39 -7.13
C THR A 36 -1.30 5.22 -8.42
N ILE A 37 -1.93 4.76 -9.50
CA ILE A 37 -2.04 5.53 -10.76
C ILE A 37 -2.95 6.75 -10.60
N ALA A 38 -4.11 6.59 -9.94
CA ALA A 38 -5.01 7.70 -9.70
C ALA A 38 -4.36 8.78 -8.83
N LEU A 39 -3.63 8.38 -7.79
CA LEU A 39 -2.85 9.26 -6.92
C LEU A 39 -1.75 9.99 -7.69
N ASN A 40 -1.05 9.29 -8.56
CA ASN A 40 -0.07 9.89 -9.48
C ASN A 40 -0.68 11.05 -10.28
N ARG A 41 -1.85 10.82 -10.88
CA ARG A 41 -2.53 11.81 -11.73
C ARG A 41 -3.10 12.97 -10.91
N LEU A 42 -3.58 12.70 -9.70
CA LEU A 42 -4.18 13.70 -8.81
C LEU A 42 -3.15 14.54 -8.05
N MET A 43 -1.89 14.10 -7.99
CA MET A 43 -0.84 14.77 -7.21
C MET A 43 0.32 15.23 -8.09
N PRO A 44 0.07 16.07 -9.12
CA PRO A 44 1.17 16.67 -9.86
C PRO A 44 2.05 17.51 -8.92
N HIS A 45 3.33 17.60 -9.25
CA HIS A 45 4.31 18.34 -8.46
C HIS A 45 3.97 19.84 -8.43
N HIS A 46 3.53 20.38 -9.57
CA HIS A 46 3.11 21.76 -9.74
C HIS A 46 1.60 21.82 -9.99
N GLY A 47 0.92 22.85 -9.45
CA GLY A 47 -0.52 23.06 -9.67
C GLY A 47 -1.46 22.01 -9.05
N GLY A 48 -0.95 21.14 -8.18
CA GLY A 48 -1.73 20.06 -7.56
C GLY A 48 -2.46 20.45 -6.26
N PRO A 49 -3.16 19.49 -5.63
CA PRO A 49 -3.83 19.70 -4.36
C PRO A 49 -2.88 20.10 -3.23
N LYS A 50 -3.37 20.88 -2.26
CA LYS A 50 -2.62 21.23 -1.04
C LYS A 50 -2.09 19.98 -0.33
N ALA A 51 -0.95 20.12 0.36
CA ALA A 51 -0.27 19.03 1.08
C ALA A 51 -1.19 18.28 2.06
N SER A 52 -2.19 18.94 2.66
CA SER A 52 -3.18 18.31 3.55
C SER A 52 -4.05 17.27 2.83
N ARG A 53 -4.55 17.58 1.63
CA ARG A 53 -5.34 16.65 0.81
C ARG A 53 -4.49 15.50 0.31
N LYS A 54 -3.25 15.81 -0.09
CA LYS A 54 -2.22 14.84 -0.49
C LYS A 54 -1.93 13.82 0.63
N ARG A 55 -1.85 14.26 1.90
CA ARG A 55 -1.67 13.38 3.06
C ARG A 55 -2.82 12.40 3.27
N VAL A 56 -4.08 12.85 3.19
CA VAL A 56 -5.25 11.97 3.34
C VAL A 56 -5.26 10.87 2.28
N LEU A 57 -4.96 11.25 1.04
CA LEU A 57 -4.86 10.32 -0.07
C LEU A 57 -3.76 9.27 0.15
N VAL A 58 -2.60 9.68 0.66
CA VAL A 58 -1.50 8.77 0.96
C VAL A 58 -1.77 7.94 2.22
N SER A 59 -2.48 8.42 3.23
CA SER A 59 -2.82 7.61 4.41
C SER A 59 -3.73 6.43 4.03
N VAL A 60 -4.63 6.62 3.06
CA VAL A 60 -5.45 5.53 2.50
C VAL A 60 -4.58 4.50 1.77
N ALA A 61 -3.65 4.95 0.92
CA ALA A 61 -2.71 4.05 0.24
C ALA A 61 -1.81 3.30 1.24
N HIS A 62 -1.30 4.01 2.25
CA HIS A 62 -0.45 3.45 3.29
C HIS A 62 -1.19 2.40 4.11
N SER A 63 -2.46 2.65 4.47
CA SER A 63 -3.30 1.66 5.16
C SER A 63 -3.55 0.42 4.30
N ALA A 64 -3.74 0.58 2.99
CA ALA A 64 -3.92 -0.53 2.06
C ALA A 64 -2.64 -1.37 1.89
N ILE A 65 -1.47 -0.75 1.97
CA ILE A 65 -0.16 -1.40 1.96
C ILE A 65 0.06 -2.15 3.28
N LEU A 66 -0.21 -1.52 4.44
CA LEU A 66 -0.09 -2.11 5.77
C LEU A 66 -1.02 -3.31 6.01
N TYR A 67 -2.12 -3.42 5.27
CA TYR A 67 -2.95 -4.61 5.30
C TYR A 67 -2.17 -5.89 4.95
N GLY A 68 -1.14 -5.78 4.11
CA GLY A 68 -0.22 -6.87 3.78
C GLY A 68 0.96 -7.04 4.74
N ALA A 69 1.08 -6.22 5.78
CA ALA A 69 2.24 -6.19 6.68
C ALA A 69 2.56 -7.55 7.32
N PRO A 70 1.59 -8.37 7.79
CA PRO A 70 1.91 -9.70 8.32
C PRO A 70 2.59 -10.61 7.30
N VAL A 71 2.20 -10.51 6.02
CA VAL A 71 2.77 -11.30 4.92
C VAL A 71 4.18 -10.82 4.61
N TRP A 72 4.44 -9.51 4.64
CA TRP A 72 5.75 -8.96 4.32
C TRP A 72 6.73 -8.96 5.47
N SER A 73 6.28 -8.96 6.73
CA SER A 73 7.15 -9.06 7.91
C SER A 73 8.12 -10.23 7.82
N GLN A 74 7.65 -11.34 7.24
CA GLN A 74 8.44 -12.56 7.03
C GLN A 74 9.51 -12.43 5.96
N VAL A 75 9.42 -11.47 5.03
CA VAL A 75 10.40 -11.27 3.95
C VAL A 75 11.19 -9.97 4.08
N LEU A 76 10.81 -9.09 5.01
CA LEU A 76 11.47 -7.81 5.27
C LEU A 76 12.88 -7.94 5.86
N HIS A 77 13.23 -9.11 6.40
CA HIS A 77 14.61 -9.43 6.79
C HIS A 77 15.58 -9.47 5.60
N ILE A 78 15.07 -9.62 4.37
CA ILE A 78 15.87 -9.61 3.14
C ILE A 78 16.01 -8.16 2.65
N GLN A 79 17.26 -7.68 2.59
CA GLN A 79 17.60 -6.30 2.19
C GLN A 79 16.96 -5.88 0.84
N LEU A 80 16.84 -6.81 -0.11
CA LEU A 80 16.21 -6.54 -1.40
C LEU A 80 14.74 -6.11 -1.27
N TYR A 81 13.96 -6.81 -0.45
CA TYR A 81 12.54 -6.49 -0.26
C TYR A 81 12.36 -5.24 0.58
N ARG A 82 13.22 -5.06 1.60
CA ARG A 82 13.32 -3.83 2.39
C ARG A 82 13.56 -2.60 1.52
N ASN A 83 14.58 -2.64 0.66
CA ASN A 83 14.92 -1.56 -0.27
C ASN A 83 13.78 -1.26 -1.27
N LYS A 84 13.07 -2.28 -1.74
CA LYS A 84 11.90 -2.09 -2.62
C LYS A 84 10.78 -1.36 -1.88
N LEU A 85 10.52 -1.71 -0.63
CA LEU A 85 9.48 -1.09 0.18
C LEU A 85 9.82 0.37 0.52
N LEU A 86 11.07 0.63 0.95
CA LEU A 86 11.60 1.99 1.15
C LEU A 86 11.49 2.86 -0.11
N LYS A 87 11.77 2.29 -1.29
CA LYS A 87 11.65 3.02 -2.56
C LYS A 87 10.20 3.47 -2.84
N VAL A 88 9.21 2.62 -2.53
CA VAL A 88 7.79 2.96 -2.65
C VAL A 88 7.41 4.06 -1.66
N HIS A 89 7.83 3.92 -0.40
CA HIS A 89 7.57 4.90 0.66
C HIS A 89 8.14 6.27 0.33
N ARG A 90 9.38 6.30 -0.14
CA ARG A 90 10.06 7.54 -0.56
C ARG A 90 9.34 8.21 -1.72
N GLN A 91 8.88 7.47 -2.72
CA GLN A 91 8.12 8.04 -3.84
C GLN A 91 6.81 8.66 -3.39
N LEU A 92 6.09 8.01 -2.47
CA LEU A 92 4.87 8.57 -1.88
C LEU A 92 5.18 9.84 -1.07
N ALA A 93 6.23 9.80 -0.25
CA ALA A 93 6.65 10.92 0.59
C ALA A 93 7.00 12.16 -0.25
N ILE A 94 7.80 12.00 -1.31
CA ILE A 94 8.16 13.07 -2.26
C ILE A 94 6.91 13.73 -2.86
N ARG A 95 5.88 12.95 -3.19
CA ARG A 95 4.65 13.50 -3.79
C ARG A 95 3.80 14.27 -2.79
N VAL A 96 3.78 13.82 -1.54
CA VAL A 96 3.04 14.48 -0.46
C VAL A 96 3.67 15.82 -0.11
N SER A 97 4.99 15.82 0.07
CA SER A 97 5.75 17.01 0.43
C SER A 97 5.97 17.96 -0.74
N GLY A 98 5.92 17.46 -1.99
CA GLY A 98 6.37 18.23 -3.16
C GLY A 98 7.88 18.48 -3.13
N ALA A 99 8.64 17.65 -2.42
CA ALA A 99 10.07 17.82 -2.23
C ALA A 99 10.86 17.35 -3.47
N TYR A 100 12.07 17.85 -3.64
CA TYR A 100 12.95 17.42 -4.73
C TYR A 100 13.44 15.98 -4.53
N HIS A 101 13.77 15.30 -5.63
CA HIS A 101 14.30 13.93 -5.61
C HIS A 101 15.71 13.85 -4.98
N THR A 102 16.40 14.96 -4.70
CA THR A 102 17.72 14.95 -4.05
C THR A 102 17.68 14.74 -2.55
N ILE A 103 16.51 14.91 -1.91
CA ILE A 103 16.36 14.78 -0.47
C ILE A 103 16.45 13.31 -0.05
N SER A 104 17.08 13.07 1.10
CA SER A 104 17.22 11.73 1.68
C SER A 104 15.85 11.10 1.98
N ALA A 105 15.79 9.76 1.96
CA ALA A 105 14.55 9.02 2.20
C ALA A 105 13.93 9.38 3.56
N ASP A 106 14.76 9.42 4.60
CA ASP A 106 14.30 9.66 5.97
C ASP A 106 13.78 11.08 6.14
N ALA A 107 14.51 12.08 5.62
CA ALA A 107 14.09 13.47 5.70
C ALA A 107 12.75 13.70 4.98
N VAL A 108 12.56 13.14 3.80
CA VAL A 108 11.30 13.32 3.06
C VAL A 108 10.12 12.60 3.73
N MET A 109 10.36 11.45 4.37
CA MET A 109 9.32 10.75 5.14
C MET A 109 8.86 11.56 6.35
N VAL A 110 9.79 12.19 7.08
CA VAL A 110 9.48 13.11 8.17
C VAL A 110 8.66 14.30 7.67
N LEU A 111 9.08 14.94 6.58
CA LEU A 111 8.33 16.06 5.96
C LEU A 111 6.94 15.65 5.49
N ALA A 112 6.79 14.43 4.98
CA ALA A 112 5.52 13.88 4.52
C ALA A 112 4.63 13.38 5.68
N ARG A 113 5.16 13.29 6.90
CA ARG A 113 4.52 12.66 8.07
C ARG A 113 4.14 11.20 7.79
N ILE A 114 5.01 10.47 7.08
CA ILE A 114 4.84 9.04 6.79
C ILE A 114 5.77 8.27 7.72
N ILE A 115 5.21 7.32 8.48
CA ILE A 115 5.98 6.42 9.34
C ILE A 115 6.66 5.38 8.44
N PRO A 116 7.99 5.17 8.53
CA PRO A 116 8.68 4.06 7.87
C PRO A 116 8.13 2.71 8.36
N ILE A 117 8.00 1.72 7.48
CA ILE A 117 7.54 0.36 7.82
C ILE A 117 8.71 -0.56 8.24
N ASP A 118 9.92 0.01 8.33
CA ASP A 118 11.15 -0.70 8.67
C ASP A 118 11.35 -0.91 10.18
#